data_AF-A0A6S7FSJ1-F1
#
_entry.id   AF-A0A6S7FSJ1-F1
#
_cell.length_a   1.000
_cell.length_b   1.000
_cell.length_c   1.000
_cell.angle_alpha   90.00
_cell.angle_beta   90.00
_cell.angle_gamma   90.00
#
_symmetry.space_group_name_H-M   'P 1'
#
loop_
_entity.id
_entity.type
_entity.pdbx_description
1 polymer ?
#
loop_
_entity_poly.entity_id
_entity_poly.type
_entity_poly.pdbx_seq_one_letter_code
_entity_poly.pdbx_strand_id
1 'polypeptide(L)'
;MAAAEETEIILDGKLLALGVTDLTEFGLYLKVDKAKIEGQTKIKIIKDIRTEFEKIINTFDSDEQTNEYLKGLIDFLDQNAHPKPKMRKALTNIAQQPNKDSEAFLMRALTIRQNILFASKESGSELTYDSSSVQSLFLHALETGLKDETIRAKLRPLVSKTDVSDEELIEAMFLAVSAETERSKKFNVASPGKSMKARDSAVQKEDDTEKKEILAAIKQVKTDLSAMQNEMKTLRETVHNQNQNLRKAKPSRKCENCKPTDECRHCFHCGELNHIARYCRKGKQCGSGNGQRLPPRDRV
;
A
#
# COMPACT_ATOMS: atom_id res chain seq x y z
N MET A 1 9.92 9.89 45.18
CA MET A 1 11.18 10.48 44.72
C MET A 1 11.59 9.93 43.35
N ALA A 2 11.94 8.63 43.21
CA ALA A 2 12.52 8.11 41.97
C ALA A 2 11.72 8.35 40.66
N ALA A 3 10.38 8.31 40.72
CA ALA A 3 9.55 8.44 39.52
C ALA A 3 9.43 9.88 38.97
N ALA A 4 9.58 10.90 39.81
CA ALA A 4 9.53 12.30 39.39
C ALA A 4 10.90 12.75 38.84
N GLU A 5 11.99 12.29 39.48
CA GLU A 5 13.35 12.52 38.98
C GLU A 5 13.56 11.88 37.60
N GLU A 6 13.04 10.67 37.37
CA GLU A 6 13.12 10.01 36.07
C GLU A 6 12.37 10.79 34.98
N THR A 7 11.18 11.31 35.27
CA THR A 7 10.41 12.10 34.29
C THR A 7 11.01 13.47 34.05
N GLU A 8 11.64 14.09 35.04
CA GLU A 8 12.40 15.33 34.87
C GLU A 8 13.59 15.13 33.92
N ILE A 9 14.36 14.04 34.08
CA ILE A 9 15.46 13.69 33.16
C ILE A 9 14.95 13.50 31.72
N ILE A 10 13.79 12.86 31.54
CA ILE A 10 13.17 12.67 30.22
C ILE A 10 12.79 14.02 29.60
N LEU A 11 12.14 14.90 30.37
CA LEU A 11 11.75 16.23 29.91
C LEU A 11 12.98 17.04 29.49
N ASP A 12 14.04 17.00 30.29
CA ASP A 12 15.31 17.65 29.99
C ASP A 12 15.95 17.15 28.70
N GLY A 13 15.95 15.83 28.49
CA GLY A 13 16.40 15.22 27.23
C GLY A 13 15.61 15.74 26.03
N LYS A 14 14.30 15.96 26.18
CA LYS A 14 13.46 16.53 25.12
C LYS A 14 13.76 18.01 24.88
N LEU A 15 13.88 18.83 25.91
CA LEU A 15 14.21 20.25 25.77
C LEU A 15 15.54 20.45 25.03
N LEU A 16 16.54 19.61 25.31
CA LEU A 16 17.82 19.64 24.61
C LEU A 16 17.69 19.24 23.12
N ALA A 17 16.72 18.41 22.76
CA ALA A 17 16.48 17.99 21.39
C ALA A 17 15.69 19.02 20.55
N LEU A 18 14.93 19.92 21.19
CA LEU A 18 14.13 20.94 20.50
C LEU A 18 14.98 22.03 19.84
N GLY A 19 14.47 22.61 18.76
CA GLY A 19 15.07 23.79 18.12
C GLY A 19 14.74 25.08 18.87
N VAL A 20 15.41 26.18 18.54
CA VAL A 20 15.18 27.51 19.15
C VAL A 20 13.71 27.95 19.01
N THR A 21 13.09 27.70 17.86
CA THR A 21 11.70 28.09 17.58
C THR A 21 10.71 27.32 18.46
N ASP A 22 10.85 25.99 18.54
CA ASP A 22 10.04 25.14 19.44
C ASP A 22 10.19 25.55 20.89
N LEU A 23 11.43 25.81 21.32
CA LEU A 23 11.70 26.23 22.70
C LEU A 23 11.04 27.57 23.01
N THR A 24 10.98 28.47 22.05
CA THR A 24 10.29 29.76 22.22
C THR A 24 8.79 29.56 22.35
N GLU A 25 8.17 28.73 21.50
CA GLU A 25 6.75 28.39 21.60
C GLU A 25 6.41 27.67 22.91
N PHE A 26 7.23 26.70 23.31
CA PHE A 26 7.07 25.99 24.58
C PHE A 26 7.25 26.93 25.78
N GLY A 27 8.21 27.85 25.73
CA GLY A 27 8.40 28.88 26.74
C GLY A 27 7.17 29.80 26.87
N LEU A 28 6.56 30.20 25.76
CA LEU A 28 5.32 30.99 25.78
C LEU A 28 4.15 30.20 26.37
N TYR A 29 4.04 28.90 26.09
CA TYR A 29 3.03 28.03 26.70
C TYR A 29 3.19 27.96 28.23
N LEU A 30 4.43 27.87 28.70
CA LEU A 30 4.78 27.93 30.13
C LEU A 30 4.69 29.34 30.73
N LYS A 31 4.27 30.35 29.94
CA LYS A 31 4.17 31.76 30.35
C LYS A 31 5.50 32.36 30.79
N VAL A 32 6.62 31.87 30.25
CA VAL A 32 7.92 32.54 30.38
C VAL A 32 7.84 33.90 29.69
N ASP A 33 8.40 34.94 30.31
CA ASP A 33 8.39 36.29 29.74
C ASP A 33 8.95 36.28 28.31
N LYS A 34 8.16 36.80 27.37
CA LYS A 34 8.51 36.87 25.95
C LYS A 34 9.89 37.49 25.69
N ALA A 35 10.27 38.52 26.47
CA ALA A 35 11.57 39.19 26.38
C ALA A 35 12.76 38.30 26.82
N LYS A 36 12.52 37.26 27.62
CA LYS A 36 13.55 36.29 28.06
C LYS A 36 13.79 35.18 27.05
N ILE A 37 12.87 34.98 26.11
CA ILE A 37 12.93 33.85 25.16
C ILE A 37 13.15 34.30 23.71
N GLU A 38 12.57 35.44 23.29
CA GLU A 38 12.74 35.92 21.92
C GLU A 38 14.17 36.44 21.65
N GLY A 39 14.75 35.97 20.54
CA GLY A 39 16.09 36.38 20.09
C GLY A 39 17.23 35.89 20.99
N GLN A 40 16.95 35.04 21.97
CA GLN A 40 17.97 34.47 22.85
C GLN A 40 18.56 33.18 22.27
N THR A 41 19.71 32.77 22.82
CA THR A 41 20.34 31.51 22.46
C THR A 41 19.57 30.33 23.06
N LYS A 42 19.60 29.18 22.38
CA LYS A 42 18.98 27.92 22.81
C LYS A 42 19.20 27.61 24.29
N ILE A 43 20.46 27.69 24.74
CA ILE A 43 20.83 27.38 26.13
C ILE A 43 20.17 28.34 27.12
N LYS A 44 20.06 29.62 26.77
CA LYS A 44 19.44 30.62 27.65
C LYS A 44 17.93 30.41 27.76
N ILE A 45 17.27 30.12 26.63
CA ILE A 45 15.84 29.78 26.61
C ILE A 45 15.57 28.54 27.49
N ILE A 46 16.38 27.48 27.38
CA ILE A 46 16.25 26.28 28.21
C ILE A 46 16.41 26.60 29.70
N LYS A 47 17.37 27.45 30.07
CA LYS A 47 17.56 27.88 31.47
C LYS A 47 16.35 28.65 32.01
N ASP A 48 15.80 29.56 31.21
CA ASP A 48 14.63 30.35 31.61
C ASP A 48 13.39 29.46 31.75
N ILE A 49 13.20 28.49 30.85
CA ILE A 49 12.16 27.46 30.95
C ILE A 49 12.32 26.63 32.23
N ARG A 50 13.53 26.15 32.52
CA ARG A 50 13.81 25.38 33.75
C ARG A 50 13.51 26.18 35.01
N THR A 51 13.86 27.46 35.01
CA THR A 51 13.62 28.33 36.16
C THR A 51 12.13 28.50 36.43
N GLU A 52 11.30 28.67 35.39
CA GLU A 52 9.84 28.72 35.57
C GLU A 52 9.26 27.36 35.98
N PHE A 53 9.77 26.28 35.41
CA PHE A 53 9.37 24.92 35.77
C PHE A 53 9.67 24.60 37.25
N GLU A 54 10.88 24.88 37.73
CA GLU A 54 11.27 24.68 39.15
C GLU A 54 10.38 25.49 40.10
N LYS A 55 9.99 26.71 39.73
CA LYS A 55 9.04 27.50 40.52
C LYS A 55 7.68 26.80 40.66
N ILE A 56 7.18 26.19 39.60
CA ILE A 56 5.90 25.48 39.61
C ILE A 56 6.02 24.18 40.43
N ILE A 57 7.06 23.39 40.24
CA ILE A 57 7.26 22.16 41.02
C ILE A 57 7.30 22.46 42.52
N ASN A 58 8.01 23.52 42.92
CA ASN A 58 8.13 23.90 44.32
C ASN A 58 6.79 24.29 44.98
N THR A 59 5.71 24.42 44.21
CA THR A 59 4.34 24.62 44.74
C THR A 59 3.57 23.32 44.99
N PHE A 60 4.08 22.17 44.54
CA PHE A 60 3.42 20.88 44.74
C PHE A 60 3.84 20.24 46.06
N ASP A 61 2.85 19.71 46.77
CA ASP A 61 3.05 19.05 48.07
C ASP A 61 3.39 17.57 47.93
N SER A 62 3.31 17.00 46.71
CA SER A 62 3.59 15.59 46.45
C SER A 62 4.35 15.32 45.16
N ASP A 63 5.17 14.26 45.20
CA ASP A 63 5.89 13.74 44.04
C ASP A 63 4.95 13.26 42.92
N GLU A 64 3.72 12.87 43.28
CA GLU A 64 2.74 12.34 42.35
C GLU A 64 2.14 13.47 41.48
N GLN A 65 1.85 14.62 42.09
CA GLN A 65 1.45 15.84 41.38
C GLN A 65 2.56 16.36 40.46
N THR A 66 3.80 16.34 40.97
CA THR A 66 4.98 16.73 40.20
C THR A 66 5.14 15.85 38.97
N ASN A 67 5.03 14.53 39.13
CA ASN A 67 5.15 13.57 38.04
C ASN A 67 4.00 13.69 37.01
N GLU A 68 2.77 13.91 37.47
CA GLU A 68 1.62 14.11 36.57
C GLU A 68 1.78 15.38 35.74
N TYR A 69 2.22 16.48 36.35
CA TYR A 69 2.51 17.73 35.64
C TYR A 69 3.63 17.56 34.61
N LEU A 70 4.73 16.91 35.01
CA LEU A 70 5.85 16.57 34.13
C LEU A 70 5.41 15.75 32.93
N LYS A 71 4.59 14.71 33.14
CA LYS A 71 4.02 13.91 32.05
C LYS A 71 3.15 14.76 31.11
N GLY A 72 2.32 15.66 31.65
CA GLY A 72 1.52 16.59 30.85
C GLY A 72 2.38 17.48 29.94
N LEU A 73 3.53 17.98 30.44
CA LEU A 73 4.47 18.75 29.63
C LEU A 73 5.15 17.90 28.56
N ILE A 74 5.54 16.67 28.91
CA ILE A 74 6.12 15.70 27.97
C ILE A 74 5.13 15.39 26.84
N ASP A 75 3.85 15.20 27.18
CA ASP A 75 2.77 14.94 26.22
C ASP A 75 2.51 16.15 25.33
N PHE A 76 2.51 17.36 25.90
CA PHE A 76 2.42 18.60 25.12
C PHE A 76 3.57 18.71 24.11
N LEU A 77 4.79 18.41 24.55
CA LEU A 77 5.95 18.38 23.67
C LEU A 77 5.83 17.28 22.60
N ASP A 78 5.26 16.12 22.88
CA ASP A 78 5.06 15.07 21.86
C ASP A 78 3.98 15.42 20.82
N GLN A 79 3.01 16.23 21.23
CA GLN A 79 1.96 16.75 20.37
C GLN A 79 2.46 17.90 19.50
N ASN A 80 3.33 18.77 20.04
CA ASN A 80 3.75 20.01 19.38
C ASN A 80 5.21 20.04 18.89
N ALA A 81 6.05 19.04 19.20
CA ALA A 81 7.42 18.96 18.67
C ALA A 81 7.40 18.99 17.15
N HIS A 82 8.36 19.72 16.55
CA HIS A 82 8.44 19.91 15.11
C HIS A 82 8.12 18.61 14.35
N PRO A 83 7.22 18.66 13.35
CA PRO A 83 6.81 17.46 12.62
C PRO A 83 7.99 16.69 12.01
N LYS A 84 9.13 17.35 11.82
CA LYS A 84 10.36 16.87 11.18
C LYS A 84 10.98 15.58 11.77
N PRO A 85 11.50 15.51 13.03
CA PRO A 85 12.03 14.27 13.57
C PRO A 85 10.98 13.15 13.66
N LYS A 86 9.72 13.51 13.98
CA LYS A 86 8.60 12.59 14.08
C LYS A 86 8.28 11.96 12.72
N MET A 87 8.26 12.74 11.64
CA MET A 87 8.03 12.28 10.29
C MET A 87 9.19 11.45 9.75
N ARG A 88 10.46 11.83 10.03
CA ARG A 88 11.61 11.02 9.63
C ARG A 88 11.59 9.65 10.31
N LYS A 89 11.34 9.60 11.63
CA LYS A 89 11.14 8.34 12.36
C LYS A 89 9.95 7.56 11.81
N ALA A 90 8.84 8.23 11.47
CA ALA A 90 7.68 7.60 10.86
C ALA A 90 8.01 6.98 9.48
N LEU A 91 8.87 7.63 8.68
CA LEU A 91 9.35 7.09 7.41
C LEU A 91 10.27 5.88 7.61
N THR A 92 11.19 5.93 8.58
CA THR A 92 12.08 4.81 8.91
C THR A 92 11.30 3.56 9.32
N ASN A 93 10.20 3.74 10.05
CA ASN A 93 9.43 2.65 10.64
C ASN A 93 8.17 2.29 9.85
N ILE A 94 7.95 2.87 8.68
CA ILE A 94 6.73 2.60 7.90
C ILE A 94 6.78 1.16 7.37
N ALA A 95 5.68 0.43 7.59
CA ALA A 95 5.48 -0.89 7.01
C ALA A 95 4.03 -1.04 6.54
N GLN A 96 3.81 -1.96 5.60
CA GLN A 96 2.49 -2.32 5.11
C GLN A 96 1.71 -3.01 6.24
N GLN A 97 0.55 -2.45 6.58
CA GLN A 97 -0.34 -3.00 7.60
C GLN A 97 -1.02 -4.30 7.08
N PRO A 98 -1.43 -5.24 7.95
CA PRO A 98 -2.05 -6.52 7.55
C PRO A 98 -3.26 -6.42 6.62
N ASN A 99 -4.05 -5.37 6.81
CA ASN A 99 -5.33 -5.19 6.10
C ASN A 99 -5.26 -4.08 5.06
N LYS A 100 -4.06 -3.61 4.68
CA LYS A 100 -3.91 -2.51 3.71
C LYS A 100 -3.15 -2.95 2.47
N ASP A 101 -3.66 -2.48 1.34
CA ASP A 101 -3.10 -2.75 0.02
C ASP A 101 -1.70 -2.14 -0.15
N SER A 102 -0.93 -2.71 -1.07
CA SER A 102 0.46 -2.31 -1.34
C SER A 102 0.52 -0.90 -1.94
N GLU A 103 -0.45 -0.54 -2.76
CA GLU A 103 -0.62 0.80 -3.32
C GLU A 103 -0.90 1.83 -2.22
N ALA A 104 -1.78 1.49 -1.28
CA ALA A 104 -2.07 2.36 -0.14
C ALA A 104 -0.84 2.56 0.76
N PHE A 105 0.04 1.56 0.87
CA PHE A 105 1.32 1.70 1.56
C PHE A 105 2.25 2.69 0.84
N LEU A 106 2.42 2.54 -0.48
CA LEU A 106 3.25 3.45 -1.28
C LEU A 106 2.78 4.91 -1.14
N MET A 107 1.48 5.16 -1.25
CA MET A 107 0.93 6.51 -1.12
C MET A 107 1.22 7.11 0.27
N ARG A 108 1.15 6.33 1.35
CA ARG A 108 1.51 6.81 2.69
C ARG A 108 2.99 7.16 2.78
N ALA A 109 3.87 6.31 2.24
CA ALA A 109 5.31 6.57 2.25
C ALA A 109 5.65 7.85 1.47
N LEU A 110 5.03 8.05 0.29
CA LEU A 110 5.17 9.27 -0.51
C LEU A 110 4.70 10.51 0.24
N THR A 111 3.53 10.47 0.87
CA THR A 111 3.02 11.58 1.67
C THR A 111 3.96 11.93 2.83
N ILE A 112 4.50 10.94 3.55
CA ILE A 112 5.44 11.20 4.64
C ILE A 112 6.73 11.82 4.11
N ARG A 113 7.31 11.28 3.02
CA ARG A 113 8.48 11.84 2.35
C ARG A 113 8.25 13.32 1.98
N GLN A 114 7.13 13.60 1.33
CA GLN A 114 6.79 14.95 0.88
C GLN A 114 6.60 15.92 2.07
N ASN A 115 5.95 15.47 3.14
CA ASN A 115 5.77 16.27 4.35
C ASN A 115 7.13 16.61 5.02
N ILE A 116 8.09 15.67 5.03
CA ILE A 116 9.45 15.93 5.52
C ILE A 116 10.12 17.02 4.68
N LEU A 117 10.03 16.92 3.35
CA LEU A 117 10.63 17.88 2.43
C LEU A 117 9.98 19.26 2.53
N PHE A 118 8.65 19.33 2.70
CA PHE A 118 7.94 20.59 2.91
C PHE A 118 8.34 21.25 4.22
N ALA A 119 8.30 20.49 5.32
CA ALA A 119 8.75 21.00 6.60
C ALA A 119 10.20 21.49 6.50
N SER A 120 11.07 20.77 5.77
CA SER A 120 12.47 21.17 5.57
C SER A 120 12.66 22.52 4.87
N LYS A 121 11.68 22.99 4.09
CA LYS A 121 11.74 24.26 3.35
C LYS A 121 11.10 25.43 4.10
N GLU A 122 10.50 25.20 5.25
CA GLU A 122 9.83 26.24 6.04
C GLU A 122 10.86 27.20 6.68
N SER A 123 10.66 28.49 6.45
CA SER A 123 11.51 29.59 6.91
C SER A 123 11.60 29.61 8.44
N GLY A 124 12.80 29.61 9.00
CA GLY A 124 13.02 29.63 10.47
C GLY A 124 13.22 28.26 11.10
N SER A 125 13.43 27.22 10.29
CA SER A 125 13.68 25.88 10.80
C SER A 125 15.17 25.54 10.93
N GLU A 126 15.57 25.15 12.14
CA GLU A 126 16.97 24.81 12.48
C GLU A 126 17.42 23.44 11.92
N LEU A 127 16.45 22.58 11.59
CA LEU A 127 16.66 21.25 11.00
C LEU A 127 16.36 21.27 9.50
N THR A 128 17.41 21.35 8.69
CA THR A 128 17.34 21.10 7.24
C THR A 128 17.62 19.63 6.98
N TYR A 129 16.76 18.99 6.19
CA TYR A 129 17.02 17.64 5.69
C TYR A 129 17.49 17.74 4.25
N ASP A 130 18.62 17.12 3.99
CA ASP A 130 19.09 16.93 2.62
C ASP A 130 18.12 16.03 1.84
N SER A 131 17.72 16.48 0.65
CA SER A 131 16.74 15.79 -0.18
C SER A 131 17.21 14.39 -0.58
N SER A 132 18.51 14.20 -0.77
CA SER A 132 19.07 12.89 -1.14
C SER A 132 18.98 11.89 0.02
N SER A 133 19.22 12.36 1.24
CA SER A 133 19.12 11.57 2.46
C SER A 133 17.68 11.12 2.75
N VAL A 134 16.69 12.00 2.55
CA VAL A 134 15.27 11.65 2.70
C VAL A 134 14.84 10.66 1.61
N GLN A 135 15.31 10.84 0.37
CA GLN A 135 15.04 9.91 -0.73
C GLN A 135 15.60 8.52 -0.44
N SER A 136 16.87 8.43 -0.04
CA SER A 136 17.50 7.16 0.32
C SER A 136 16.74 6.44 1.43
N LEU A 137 16.31 7.18 2.47
CA LEU A 137 15.52 6.63 3.56
C LEU A 137 14.14 6.12 3.09
N PHE A 138 13.47 6.88 2.22
CA PHE A 138 12.19 6.47 1.62
C PHE A 138 12.33 5.19 0.80
N LEU A 139 13.37 5.10 -0.05
CA LEU A 139 13.63 3.91 -0.86
C LEU A 139 13.90 2.69 0.04
N HIS A 140 14.72 2.85 1.07
CA HIS A 140 14.96 1.76 2.03
C HIS A 140 13.66 1.31 2.74
N ALA A 141 12.79 2.25 3.09
CA ALA A 141 11.49 1.95 3.69
C ALA A 141 10.56 1.19 2.73
N LEU A 142 10.61 1.48 1.41
CA LEU A 142 9.88 0.69 0.42
C LEU A 142 10.45 -0.72 0.25
N GLU A 143 11.77 -0.86 0.27
CA GLU A 143 12.43 -2.16 0.15
C GLU A 143 12.06 -3.09 1.32
N THR A 144 11.99 -2.56 2.54
CA THR A 144 11.78 -3.36 3.75
C THR A 144 10.32 -3.41 4.19
N GLY A 145 9.52 -2.39 3.88
CA GLY A 145 8.18 -2.20 4.43
C GLY A 145 7.05 -2.94 3.70
N LEU A 146 7.26 -3.42 2.47
CA LEU A 146 6.26 -4.19 1.72
C LEU A 146 6.09 -5.60 2.28
N LYS A 147 4.88 -6.15 2.27
CA LYS A 147 4.62 -7.52 2.76
C LYS A 147 4.90 -8.61 1.75
N ASP A 148 4.52 -8.37 0.50
CA ASP A 148 4.63 -9.37 -0.57
C ASP A 148 6.04 -9.36 -1.15
N GLU A 149 6.78 -10.46 -0.98
CA GLU A 149 8.15 -10.60 -1.51
C GLU A 149 8.19 -10.56 -3.05
N THR A 150 7.14 -11.01 -3.74
CA THR A 150 7.10 -10.90 -5.20
C THR A 150 7.01 -9.44 -5.63
N ILE A 151 6.11 -8.68 -5.01
CA ILE A 151 5.96 -7.25 -5.31
C ILE A 151 7.26 -6.52 -4.99
N ARG A 152 7.88 -6.84 -3.85
CA ARG A 152 9.20 -6.31 -3.45
C ARG A 152 10.28 -6.65 -4.48
N ALA A 153 10.36 -7.89 -4.95
CA ALA A 153 11.34 -8.32 -5.94
C ALA A 153 11.20 -7.59 -7.28
N LYS A 154 9.97 -7.26 -7.70
CA LYS A 154 9.72 -6.47 -8.92
C LYS A 154 10.10 -5.00 -8.76
N LEU A 155 9.98 -4.44 -7.57
CA LEU A 155 10.33 -3.04 -7.27
C LEU A 155 11.82 -2.85 -6.97
N ARG A 156 12.52 -3.89 -6.49
CA ARG A 156 13.94 -3.83 -6.12
C ARG A 156 14.85 -3.16 -7.17
N PRO A 157 14.73 -3.42 -8.49
CA PRO A 157 15.57 -2.76 -9.50
C PRO A 157 15.40 -1.24 -9.57
N LEU A 158 14.23 -0.73 -9.19
CA LEU A 158 13.96 0.70 -9.09
C LEU A 158 14.45 1.24 -7.76
N VAL A 159 14.12 0.56 -6.66
CA VAL A 159 14.46 1.03 -5.31
C VAL A 159 15.97 1.03 -5.05
N SER A 160 16.76 0.23 -5.78
CA SER A 160 18.22 0.26 -5.72
C SER A 160 18.87 1.44 -6.47
N LYS A 161 18.11 2.21 -7.27
CA LYS A 161 18.61 3.42 -7.94
C LYS A 161 18.28 4.65 -7.11
N THR A 162 19.18 5.63 -7.10
CA THR A 162 19.01 6.86 -6.33
C THR A 162 18.10 7.91 -6.99
N ASP A 163 17.80 7.80 -8.29
CA ASP A 163 17.12 8.84 -9.09
C ASP A 163 15.72 8.47 -9.62
N VAL A 164 15.03 7.52 -8.99
CA VAL A 164 13.71 7.08 -9.48
C VAL A 164 12.63 8.12 -9.23
N SER A 165 11.80 8.36 -10.24
CA SER A 165 10.65 9.27 -10.15
C SER A 165 9.48 8.65 -9.39
N ASP A 166 8.61 9.50 -8.83
CA ASP A 166 7.41 9.03 -8.14
C ASP A 166 6.47 8.30 -9.10
N GLU A 167 6.37 8.78 -10.34
CA GLU A 167 5.54 8.19 -11.40
C GLU A 167 6.02 6.78 -11.76
N GLU A 168 7.33 6.59 -11.91
CA GLU A 168 7.93 5.28 -12.20
C GLU A 168 7.65 4.27 -11.07
N LEU A 169 7.75 4.70 -9.81
CA LEU A 169 7.44 3.86 -8.64
C LEU A 169 5.96 3.50 -8.58
N ILE A 170 5.08 4.46 -8.84
CA ILE A 170 3.62 4.25 -8.85
C ILE A 170 3.26 3.25 -9.95
N GLU A 171 3.71 3.47 -11.18
CA GLU A 171 3.42 2.58 -12.31
C GLU A 171 3.93 1.16 -12.02
N ALA A 172 5.18 1.02 -11.57
CA ALA A 172 5.76 -0.27 -11.25
C ALA A 172 5.01 -0.99 -10.12
N MET A 173 4.53 -0.27 -9.11
CA MET A 173 3.70 -0.83 -8.03
C MET A 173 2.37 -1.37 -8.58
N PHE A 174 1.66 -0.58 -9.38
CA PHE A 174 0.39 -1.00 -9.97
C PHE A 174 0.54 -2.21 -10.89
N LEU A 175 1.59 -2.24 -11.72
CA LEU A 175 1.90 -3.39 -12.57
C LEU A 175 2.26 -4.63 -11.74
N ALA A 176 3.07 -4.46 -10.68
CA ALA A 176 3.47 -5.54 -9.80
C ALA A 176 2.26 -6.17 -9.09
N VAL A 177 1.37 -5.36 -8.53
CA VAL A 177 0.12 -5.79 -7.88
C VAL A 177 -0.81 -6.46 -8.89
N SER A 178 -1.02 -5.87 -10.06
CA SER A 178 -1.89 -6.45 -11.10
C SER A 178 -1.42 -7.85 -11.50
N ALA A 179 -0.13 -8.02 -11.76
CA ALA A 179 0.44 -9.32 -12.10
C ALA A 179 0.42 -10.31 -10.92
N GLU A 180 0.50 -9.84 -9.67
CA GLU A 180 0.39 -10.70 -8.49
C GLU A 180 -1.06 -11.15 -8.24
N THR A 181 -2.04 -10.25 -8.40
CA THR A 181 -3.46 -10.61 -8.29
C THR A 181 -3.85 -11.62 -9.38
N GLU A 182 -3.33 -11.49 -10.60
CA GLU A 182 -3.53 -12.47 -11.67
C GLU A 182 -2.90 -13.82 -11.32
N ARG A 183 -1.67 -13.83 -10.80
CA ARG A 183 -0.98 -15.05 -10.37
C ARG A 183 -1.75 -15.74 -9.23
N SER A 184 -2.14 -15.01 -8.21
CA SER A 184 -2.93 -15.50 -7.08
C SER A 184 -4.26 -16.09 -7.55
N LYS A 185 -4.95 -15.44 -8.51
CA LYS A 185 -6.17 -15.99 -9.12
C LYS A 185 -5.90 -17.31 -9.85
N LYS A 186 -4.83 -17.40 -10.66
CA LYS A 186 -4.47 -18.64 -11.37
C LYS A 186 -4.06 -19.77 -10.43
N PHE A 187 -3.31 -19.45 -9.38
CA PHE A 187 -2.85 -20.43 -8.38
C PHE A 187 -4.02 -20.98 -7.55
N ASN A 188 -4.99 -20.13 -7.20
CA ASN A 188 -6.20 -20.55 -6.49
C ASN A 188 -7.18 -21.35 -7.36
N VAL A 189 -7.14 -21.18 -8.68
CA VAL A 189 -7.94 -21.98 -9.62
C VAL A 189 -7.28 -23.33 -9.96
N ALA A 190 -5.97 -23.49 -9.69
CA ALA A 190 -5.19 -24.66 -10.09
C ALA A 190 -5.10 -25.80 -9.05
N SER A 191 -5.77 -25.72 -7.88
CA SER A 191 -5.73 -26.81 -6.89
C SER A 191 -7.10 -27.42 -6.59
N PRO A 192 -7.49 -28.50 -7.29
CA PRO A 192 -8.32 -29.54 -6.71
C PRO A 192 -7.39 -30.62 -6.13
N GLY A 193 -6.93 -30.44 -4.88
CA GLY A 193 -6.49 -31.60 -4.10
C GLY A 193 -5.29 -31.44 -3.19
N LYS A 194 -5.49 -31.95 -1.97
CA LYS A 194 -4.52 -32.37 -0.94
C LYS A 194 -3.77 -31.26 -0.20
N SER A 195 -4.38 -30.83 0.90
CA SER A 195 -3.62 -30.45 2.09
C SER A 195 -2.83 -31.66 2.60
N MET A 196 -1.53 -31.67 2.37
CA MET A 196 -0.59 -32.41 3.22
C MET A 196 -0.56 -31.73 4.58
N LYS A 197 -1.14 -32.38 5.58
CA LYS A 197 -0.89 -32.03 6.99
C LYS A 197 0.53 -32.46 7.32
N ALA A 198 1.40 -31.48 7.54
CA ALA A 198 2.56 -31.64 8.39
C ALA A 198 2.44 -30.61 9.49
N ARG A 199 2.31 -31.06 10.74
CA ARG A 199 3.14 -30.57 11.83
C ARG A 199 2.99 -31.42 13.09
N ASP A 200 4.17 -31.76 13.57
CA ASP A 200 4.53 -32.26 14.87
C ASP A 200 4.18 -31.25 15.99
N SER A 201 3.87 -31.79 17.17
CA SER A 201 4.01 -31.31 18.56
C SER A 201 4.28 -29.81 18.84
N ALA A 202 3.78 -29.14 19.89
CA ALA A 202 3.02 -29.48 21.09
C ALA A 202 2.63 -28.16 21.83
N VAL A 203 1.50 -28.18 22.56
CA VAL A 203 1.16 -27.44 23.81
C VAL A 203 1.26 -25.89 23.76
N GLN A 204 0.17 -25.14 23.97
CA GLN A 204 -0.34 -24.80 25.31
C GLN A 204 -1.89 -24.69 25.36
N LYS A 205 -2.43 -25.14 26.49
CA LYS A 205 -3.84 -25.07 26.88
C LYS A 205 -4.17 -23.62 27.25
N GLU A 206 -5.25 -23.08 26.71
CA GLU A 206 -6.07 -22.04 27.36
C GLU A 206 -7.40 -21.85 26.60
N ASP A 207 -8.45 -21.82 27.41
CA ASP A 207 -9.91 -21.65 27.23
C ASP A 207 -10.63 -22.40 26.08
N ASP A 208 -11.39 -23.42 26.47
CA ASP A 208 -12.06 -24.42 25.61
C ASP A 208 -13.54 -24.07 25.29
N THR A 209 -14.04 -22.93 25.76
CA THR A 209 -15.46 -22.55 25.62
C THR A 209 -15.68 -21.56 24.47
N GLU A 210 -14.90 -20.47 24.39
CA GLU A 210 -14.99 -19.50 23.27
C GLU A 210 -14.54 -20.08 21.92
N LYS A 211 -13.51 -20.94 21.90
CA LYS A 211 -13.03 -21.57 20.67
C LYS A 211 -14.07 -22.48 20.02
N LYS A 212 -14.94 -23.11 20.81
CA LYS A 212 -16.02 -23.98 20.29
C LYS A 212 -17.15 -23.17 19.67
N GLU A 213 -17.51 -22.04 20.26
CA GLU A 213 -18.51 -21.13 19.69
C GLU A 213 -18.00 -20.45 18.41
N ILE A 214 -16.75 -20.00 18.40
CA ILE A 214 -16.14 -19.41 17.20
C ILE A 214 -16.00 -20.46 16.09
N LEU A 215 -15.62 -21.71 16.40
CA LEU A 215 -15.59 -22.80 15.43
C LEU A 215 -16.98 -23.20 14.91
N ALA A 216 -18.02 -23.10 15.74
CA ALA A 216 -19.40 -23.33 15.32
C ALA A 216 -19.89 -22.21 14.39
N ALA A 217 -19.61 -20.94 14.73
CA ALA A 217 -19.93 -19.79 13.89
C ALA A 217 -19.19 -19.85 12.54
N ILE A 218 -17.91 -20.22 12.51
CA ILE A 218 -17.15 -20.40 11.25
C ILE A 218 -17.74 -21.52 10.39
N LYS A 219 -18.18 -22.62 11.01
CA LYS A 219 -18.85 -23.72 10.27
C LYS A 219 -20.18 -23.27 9.68
N GLN A 220 -20.95 -22.47 10.40
CA GLN A 220 -22.23 -21.93 9.93
C GLN A 220 -22.05 -20.90 8.80
N VAL A 221 -21.08 -19.98 8.93
CA VAL A 221 -20.74 -19.05 7.85
C VAL A 221 -20.26 -19.80 6.60
N LYS A 222 -19.53 -20.91 6.77
CA LYS A 222 -19.09 -21.76 5.65
C LYS A 222 -20.27 -22.46 4.95
N THR A 223 -21.28 -22.92 5.70
CA THR A 223 -22.50 -23.49 5.10
C THR A 223 -23.31 -22.43 4.37
N ASP A 224 -23.45 -21.24 4.95
CA ASP A 224 -24.21 -20.14 4.36
C ASP A 224 -23.54 -19.62 3.07
N LEU A 225 -22.20 -19.51 3.07
CA LEU A 225 -21.45 -19.17 1.86
C LEU A 225 -21.60 -20.22 0.76
N SER A 226 -21.68 -21.51 1.10
CA SER A 226 -21.90 -22.57 0.11
C SER A 226 -23.33 -22.55 -0.46
N ALA A 227 -24.34 -22.23 0.36
CA ALA A 227 -25.71 -22.04 -0.09
C ALA A 227 -25.84 -20.82 -1.00
N MET A 228 -25.25 -19.69 -0.61
CA MET A 228 -25.28 -18.45 -1.38
C MET A 228 -24.50 -18.56 -2.70
N GLN A 229 -23.42 -19.35 -2.75
CA GLN A 229 -22.72 -19.66 -3.99
C GLN A 229 -23.58 -20.48 -4.96
N ASN A 230 -24.38 -21.42 -4.45
CA ASN A 230 -25.30 -22.20 -5.28
C ASN A 230 -26.43 -21.33 -5.84
N GLU A 231 -26.98 -20.41 -5.04
CA GLU A 231 -27.98 -19.43 -5.49
C GLU A 231 -27.40 -18.43 -6.51
N MET A 232 -26.16 -17.97 -6.30
CA MET A 232 -25.46 -17.13 -7.29
C MET A 232 -25.19 -17.87 -8.60
N LYS A 233 -24.93 -19.19 -8.55
CA LYS A 233 -24.74 -20.00 -9.74
C LYS A 233 -26.04 -20.15 -10.53
N THR A 234 -27.16 -20.42 -9.86
CA THR A 234 -28.47 -20.54 -10.51
C THR A 234 -28.97 -19.21 -11.08
N LEU A 235 -28.70 -18.09 -10.38
CA LEU A 235 -28.97 -16.74 -10.90
C LEU A 235 -28.10 -16.38 -12.10
N ARG A 236 -26.82 -16.75 -12.09
CA ARG A 236 -25.92 -16.56 -13.25
C ARG A 236 -26.36 -17.37 -14.46
N GLU A 237 -26.79 -18.61 -14.26
CA GLU A 237 -27.29 -19.49 -15.33
C GLU A 237 -28.61 -18.96 -15.93
N THR A 238 -29.53 -18.44 -15.12
CA THR A 238 -30.77 -17.82 -15.60
C THR A 238 -30.54 -16.51 -16.37
N VAL A 239 -29.63 -15.66 -15.89
CA VAL A 239 -29.23 -14.42 -16.61
C VAL A 239 -28.48 -14.74 -17.91
N HIS A 240 -27.64 -15.79 -17.91
CA HIS A 240 -26.91 -16.21 -19.12
C HIS A 240 -27.86 -16.76 -20.19
N ASN A 241 -28.86 -17.56 -19.81
CA ASN A 241 -29.86 -18.11 -20.73
C ASN A 241 -30.82 -17.04 -21.29
N GLN A 242 -31.15 -15.99 -20.52
CA GLN A 242 -31.90 -14.84 -21.03
C GLN A 242 -31.11 -14.02 -22.06
N ASN A 243 -29.81 -13.84 -21.85
CA ASN A 243 -28.94 -13.09 -22.77
C ASN A 243 -28.60 -13.84 -24.08
N GLN A 244 -28.66 -15.17 -24.09
CA GLN A 244 -28.42 -15.96 -25.31
C GLN A 244 -29.59 -15.87 -26.32
N ASN A 245 -30.83 -15.66 -25.87
CA ASN A 245 -31.99 -15.53 -26.75
C ASN A 245 -32.07 -14.20 -27.53
N LEU A 246 -31.25 -13.19 -27.17
CA LEU A 246 -31.25 -11.87 -27.83
C LEU A 246 -30.10 -11.69 -28.84
N ARG A 247 -29.16 -12.63 -28.93
CA ARG A 247 -28.06 -12.57 -29.92
C ARG A 247 -28.41 -13.42 -31.13
N LYS A 248 -29.11 -12.84 -32.10
CA LYS A 248 -29.22 -13.40 -33.46
C LYS A 248 -27.81 -13.77 -33.95
N ALA A 249 -27.58 -15.06 -34.17
CA ALA A 249 -26.32 -15.59 -34.67
C ALA A 249 -25.93 -14.87 -35.97
N LYS A 250 -24.76 -14.23 -36.01
CA LYS A 250 -24.19 -13.76 -37.27
C LYS A 250 -23.99 -14.98 -38.18
N PRO A 251 -24.45 -14.97 -39.44
CA PRO A 251 -24.26 -16.10 -40.34
C PRO A 251 -22.76 -16.35 -40.52
N SER A 252 -22.32 -17.57 -40.21
CA SER A 252 -20.93 -17.98 -40.41
C SER A 252 -20.58 -17.87 -41.89
N ARG A 253 -19.51 -17.15 -42.24
CA ARG A 253 -19.02 -17.02 -43.63
C ARG A 253 -18.18 -18.23 -44.03
N LYS A 254 -18.71 -19.44 -43.83
CA LYS A 254 -18.06 -20.70 -44.23
C LYS A 254 -18.32 -20.96 -45.71
N CYS A 255 -17.33 -21.48 -46.44
CA CYS A 255 -17.54 -22.01 -47.78
C CYS A 255 -18.35 -23.32 -47.69
N GLU A 256 -18.98 -23.74 -48.78
CA GLU A 256 -19.81 -24.96 -48.75
C GLU A 256 -19.02 -26.23 -48.38
N ASN A 257 -17.75 -26.31 -48.80
CA ASN A 257 -16.87 -27.44 -48.48
C ASN A 257 -16.40 -27.48 -47.02
N CYS A 258 -16.36 -26.34 -46.34
CA CYS A 258 -15.83 -26.22 -44.97
C CYS A 258 -16.92 -25.93 -43.94
N LYS A 259 -18.20 -26.12 -44.29
CA LYS A 259 -19.31 -26.13 -43.33
C LYS A 259 -19.03 -27.01 -42.09
N PRO A 260 -18.48 -28.24 -42.20
CA PRO A 260 -18.23 -29.09 -41.03
C PRO A 260 -17.00 -28.69 -40.20
N THR A 261 -16.14 -27.78 -40.68
CA THR A 261 -14.94 -27.32 -39.97
C THR A 261 -15.14 -25.92 -39.40
N ASP A 262 -14.45 -25.58 -38.30
CA ASP A 262 -14.60 -24.26 -37.69
C ASP A 262 -13.98 -23.12 -38.49
N GLU A 263 -12.97 -23.40 -39.32
CA GLU A 263 -12.27 -22.38 -40.10
C GLU A 263 -11.84 -22.89 -41.48
N CYS A 264 -12.03 -22.05 -42.51
CA CYS A 264 -11.46 -22.31 -43.84
C CYS A 264 -9.94 -22.03 -43.80
N ARG A 265 -9.14 -23.10 -43.98
CA ARG A 265 -7.67 -23.05 -44.09
C ARG A 265 -7.16 -23.04 -45.53
N HIS A 266 -8.04 -22.80 -46.48
CA HIS A 266 -7.71 -22.71 -47.90
C HIS A 266 -7.94 -21.28 -48.41
N CYS A 267 -7.29 -20.95 -49.51
CA CYS A 267 -7.49 -19.71 -50.23
C CYS A 267 -8.94 -19.60 -50.73
N PHE A 268 -9.58 -18.44 -50.53
CA PHE A 268 -10.95 -18.20 -50.99
C PHE A 268 -11.06 -17.92 -52.50
N HIS A 269 -9.93 -17.71 -53.20
CA HIS A 269 -9.89 -17.51 -54.66
C HIS A 269 -9.62 -18.79 -55.44
N CYS A 270 -8.65 -19.62 -55.02
CA CYS A 270 -8.27 -20.84 -55.76
C CYS A 270 -8.57 -22.16 -55.04
N GLY A 271 -8.94 -22.13 -53.76
CA GLY A 271 -9.24 -23.34 -52.98
C GLY A 271 -8.02 -24.14 -52.49
N GLU A 272 -6.80 -23.70 -52.79
CA GLU A 272 -5.58 -24.38 -52.32
C GLU A 272 -5.24 -24.06 -50.86
N LEU A 273 -4.53 -24.98 -50.21
CA LEU A 273 -4.01 -24.81 -48.86
C LEU A 273 -2.74 -23.93 -48.85
N ASN A 274 -2.31 -23.49 -47.66
CA ASN A 274 -1.05 -22.78 -47.40
C ASN A 274 -0.96 -21.31 -47.84
N HIS A 275 -2.06 -20.70 -48.30
CA HIS A 275 -2.12 -19.25 -48.48
C HIS A 275 -3.55 -18.71 -48.32
N ILE A 276 -3.64 -17.43 -47.96
CA ILE A 276 -4.91 -16.69 -47.91
C ILE A 276 -5.17 -15.96 -49.24
N ALA A 277 -6.41 -15.57 -49.48
CA ALA A 277 -6.84 -14.90 -50.73
C ALA A 277 -5.97 -13.70 -51.11
N ARG A 278 -5.51 -12.93 -50.11
CA ARG A 278 -4.62 -11.78 -50.28
C ARG A 278 -3.29 -12.11 -50.98
N TYR A 279 -2.76 -13.31 -50.81
CA TYR A 279 -1.47 -13.75 -51.37
C TYR A 279 -1.64 -14.76 -52.51
N CYS A 280 -2.83 -14.86 -53.10
CA CYS A 280 -3.11 -15.77 -54.19
C CYS A 280 -2.45 -15.30 -55.48
N ARG A 281 -1.44 -16.04 -55.96
CA ARG A 281 -0.76 -15.77 -57.24
C ARG A 281 -1.65 -16.00 -58.47
N LYS A 282 -2.74 -16.77 -58.33
CA LYS A 282 -3.71 -17.05 -59.40
C LYS A 282 -4.79 -15.96 -59.53
N GLY A 283 -4.83 -15.01 -58.59
CA GLY A 283 -5.74 -13.86 -58.61
C GLY A 283 -7.23 -14.23 -58.73
N LYS A 284 -8.04 -13.28 -59.22
CA LYS A 284 -9.49 -13.46 -59.49
C LYS A 284 -9.79 -14.33 -60.72
N GLN A 285 -8.77 -14.80 -61.44
CA GLN A 285 -8.92 -15.51 -62.72
C GLN A 285 -9.28 -16.99 -62.54
N CYS A 286 -9.18 -17.55 -61.33
CA CYS A 286 -9.76 -18.85 -61.00
C CYS A 286 -11.22 -18.68 -60.54
N GLY A 287 -12.18 -19.01 -61.41
CA GLY A 287 -13.62 -18.97 -61.13
C GLY A 287 -14.13 -20.03 -60.15
N SER A 288 -13.27 -20.73 -59.41
CA SER A 288 -13.63 -21.82 -58.50
C SER A 288 -13.74 -21.42 -57.03
N GLY A 289 -13.49 -20.15 -56.69
CA GLY A 289 -13.46 -19.65 -55.31
C GLY A 289 -14.71 -18.88 -54.86
N ASN A 290 -14.99 -18.91 -53.55
CA ASN A 290 -16.05 -18.13 -52.89
C ASN A 290 -15.65 -16.64 -52.72
N GLY A 291 -15.13 -16.00 -53.78
CA GLY A 291 -14.55 -14.65 -53.74
C GLY A 291 -15.52 -13.55 -53.28
N GLN A 292 -16.83 -13.77 -53.36
CA GLN A 292 -17.84 -12.85 -52.84
C GLN A 292 -18.01 -12.90 -51.31
N ARG A 293 -17.46 -13.91 -50.63
CA ARG A 293 -17.60 -14.14 -49.18
C ARG A 293 -16.28 -13.96 -48.42
N LEU A 294 -15.38 -13.11 -48.90
CA LEU A 294 -14.09 -12.86 -48.24
C LEU A 294 -14.29 -12.45 -46.77
N PRO A 295 -13.64 -13.15 -45.82
CA PRO A 295 -13.64 -12.76 -44.42
C PRO A 295 -12.92 -11.42 -44.26
N PRO A 296 -13.23 -10.62 -43.21
CA PRO A 296 -12.61 -9.30 -43.02
C PRO A 296 -11.07 -9.31 -43.06
N ARG A 297 -10.43 -10.38 -42.56
CA ARG A 297 -8.97 -10.58 -42.62
C ARG A 297 -8.38 -10.58 -44.04
N ASP A 298 -9.19 -10.97 -45.03
CA ASP A 298 -8.78 -11.18 -46.41
C ASP A 298 -9.31 -10.06 -47.35
N ARG A 299 -9.97 -9.03 -46.79
CA ARG A 299 -10.49 -7.87 -47.52
C ARG A 299 -9.48 -6.73 -47.52
N VAL A 300 -8.47 -6.78 -48.40
CA VAL A 300 -7.66 -5.61 -48.83
C VAL A 300 -7.19 -5.87 -50.26
#